data_AF-N1Q0C9-F1
#
_entry.id   AF-N1Q0C9-F1
#
_cell.length_a   1.000
_cell.length_b   1.000
_cell.length_c   1.000
_cell.angle_alpha   90.00
_cell.angle_beta   90.00
_cell.angle_gamma   90.00
#
_symmetry.space_group_name_H-M   'P 1'
#
loop_
_entity.id
_entity.type
_entity.pdbx_description
1 polymer ?
#
loop_
_entity_poly.entity_id
_entity_poly.type
_entity_poly.pdbx_seq_one_letter_code
_entity_poly.pdbx_strand_id
1 'polypeptide(L)'
;QRAKQRNARTLQTQTASKALKNGELDVDKFVKSREYEIRALEEGMARSKKALTKRAFQQVPKDMRRRTASHNAKRVPKRLQPRAKREV
;
A
#
# COMPACT_ATOMS: atom_id res chain seq x y z
N GLN A 1 -16.14 3.28 3.75
CA GLN A 1 -14.79 3.77 3.37
C GLN A 1 -13.73 3.49 4.45
N ARG A 2 -13.99 3.82 5.73
CA ARG A 2 -13.04 3.56 6.84
C ARG A 2 -12.67 2.09 7.04
N ALA A 3 -13.64 1.17 6.98
CA ALA A 3 -13.37 -0.27 7.09
C ALA A 3 -12.43 -0.80 5.99
N LYS A 4 -12.60 -0.34 4.73
CA LYS A 4 -11.72 -0.70 3.61
C LYS A 4 -10.28 -0.20 3.81
N GLN A 5 -10.11 1.02 4.34
CA GLN A 5 -8.79 1.56 4.69
C GLN A 5 -8.16 0.81 5.86
N ARG A 6 -8.93 0.46 6.88
CA ARG A 6 -8.46 -0.33 8.02
C ARG A 6 -7.97 -1.70 7.55
N ASN A 7 -8.77 -2.42 6.76
CA ASN A 7 -8.41 -3.74 6.23
C ASN A 7 -7.15 -3.69 5.35
N ALA A 8 -6.98 -2.65 4.53
CA ALA A 8 -5.79 -2.50 3.70
C ALA A 8 -4.49 -2.26 4.51
N ARG A 9 -4.62 -1.78 5.75
CA ARG A 9 -3.52 -1.49 6.69
C ARG A 9 -3.29 -2.58 7.74
N THR A 10 -4.24 -3.50 7.91
CA THR A 10 -4.08 -4.63 8.83
C THR A 10 -3.06 -5.62 8.26
N LEU A 11 -2.05 -5.95 9.06
CA LEU A 11 -1.05 -6.98 8.77
C LEU A 11 -1.26 -8.14 9.73
N GLN A 12 -1.20 -9.37 9.19
CA GLN A 12 -1.19 -10.57 10.01
C GLN A 12 0.25 -10.82 10.46
N THR A 13 0.47 -10.88 11.77
CA THR A 13 1.78 -11.15 12.37
C THR A 13 1.83 -12.58 12.88
N GLN A 14 2.92 -13.31 12.64
CA GLN A 14 3.15 -14.59 13.29
C GLN A 14 4.01 -14.39 14.53
N THR A 15 3.65 -15.06 15.63
CA THR A 15 4.45 -15.03 16.86
C THR A 15 5.68 -15.92 16.66
N ALA A 16 6.86 -15.38 16.96
CA ALA A 16 8.15 -16.04 16.73
C ALA A 16 8.44 -17.25 17.65
N SER A 17 7.48 -17.64 18.49
CA SER A 17 7.62 -18.71 19.48
C SER A 17 7.91 -20.09 18.86
N LYS A 18 7.58 -20.32 17.58
CA LYS A 18 7.93 -21.57 16.87
C LYS A 18 9.39 -21.65 16.42
N ALA A 19 10.11 -20.53 16.35
CA ALA A 19 11.50 -20.49 15.87
C ALA A 19 12.54 -20.64 17.00
N LEU A 20 12.15 -20.39 18.25
CA LEU A 20 12.97 -20.69 19.43
C LEU A 20 12.65 -22.10 19.94
N LYS A 21 13.63 -22.98 19.93
CA LYS A 21 13.53 -24.28 20.62
C LYS A 21 14.45 -24.26 21.82
N ASN A 22 13.89 -24.24 23.02
CA ASN A 22 14.64 -24.37 24.28
C ASN A 22 15.80 -23.36 24.46
N GLY A 23 15.67 -22.16 23.90
CA GLY A 23 16.72 -21.12 23.95
C GLY A 23 17.77 -21.21 22.84
N GLU A 24 17.76 -22.26 22.03
CA GLU A 24 18.58 -22.39 20.83
C GLU A 24 17.86 -21.81 19.60
N LEU A 25 18.60 -21.06 18.79
CA LEU A 25 18.12 -20.41 17.58
C LEU A 25 18.52 -21.21 16.34
N ASP A 26 17.56 -21.87 15.72
CA ASP A 26 17.74 -22.48 14.41
C ASP A 26 17.66 -21.39 13.33
N VAL A 27 18.81 -20.96 12.81
CA VAL A 27 18.94 -19.84 11.87
C VAL A 27 18.17 -20.10 10.57
N ASP A 28 18.20 -21.33 10.04
CA ASP A 28 17.51 -21.67 8.80
C ASP A 28 15.99 -21.58 8.95
N LYS A 29 15.45 -22.16 10.04
CA LYS A 29 14.01 -22.04 10.33
C LYS A 29 13.60 -20.60 10.65
N PHE A 30 14.46 -19.85 11.33
CA PHE A 30 14.19 -18.45 11.65
C PHE A 30 14.10 -17.58 10.37
N VAL A 31 15.09 -17.67 9.48
CA VAL A 31 15.11 -16.91 8.22
C VAL A 31 13.89 -17.25 7.35
N LYS A 32 13.57 -18.55 7.20
CA LYS A 32 12.37 -18.99 6.46
C LYS A 32 11.07 -18.44 7.05
N SER A 33 10.95 -18.40 8.38
CA SER A 33 9.76 -17.82 9.03
C SER A 33 9.62 -16.32 8.79
N ARG A 34 10.75 -15.59 8.72
CA ARG A 34 10.78 -14.14 8.49
C ARG A 34 10.58 -13.76 7.03
N GLU A 35 10.94 -14.61 6.09
CA GLU A 35 10.70 -14.40 4.66
C GLU A 35 9.22 -14.12 4.36
N TYR A 36 8.31 -14.92 4.94
CA TYR A 36 6.88 -14.72 4.80
C TYR A 36 6.43 -13.37 5.38
N GLU A 37 6.90 -13.02 6.58
CA GLU A 37 6.53 -11.77 7.23
C GLU A 37 7.01 -10.54 6.47
N ILE A 38 8.25 -10.57 5.98
CA ILE A 38 8.83 -9.49 5.18
C ILE A 38 8.01 -9.30 3.92
N ARG A 39 7.68 -10.37 3.19
CA ARG A 39 6.81 -10.30 2.00
C ARG A 39 5.42 -9.77 2.35
N ALA A 40 4.80 -10.29 3.42
CA ALA A 40 3.47 -9.85 3.86
C ALA A 40 3.46 -8.36 4.24
N LEU A 41 4.55 -7.86 4.84
CA LEU A 41 4.77 -6.47 5.17
C LEU A 41 4.92 -5.61 3.90
N GLU A 42 5.78 -6.02 2.96
CA GLU A 42 5.97 -5.33 1.67
C GLU A 42 4.66 -5.18 0.90
N GLU A 43 3.90 -6.27 0.78
CA GLU A 43 2.60 -6.24 0.14
C GLU A 43 1.61 -5.36 0.90
N GLY A 44 1.60 -5.42 2.24
CA GLY A 44 0.72 -4.58 3.06
C GLY A 44 1.05 -3.10 2.96
N MET A 45 2.32 -2.73 2.85
CA MET A 45 2.74 -1.36 2.54
C MET A 45 2.23 -0.92 1.16
N ALA A 46 2.36 -1.78 0.14
CA ALA A 46 1.86 -1.50 -1.20
C ALA A 46 0.33 -1.34 -1.24
N ARG A 47 -0.41 -2.21 -0.54
CA ARG A 47 -1.88 -2.12 -0.37
C ARG A 47 -2.27 -0.83 0.34
N SER A 48 -1.61 -0.51 1.45
CA SER A 48 -1.86 0.70 2.25
C SER A 48 -1.63 1.98 1.44
N LYS A 49 -0.57 2.02 0.62
CA LYS A 49 -0.27 3.14 -0.28
C LYS A 49 -1.37 3.35 -1.33
N LYS A 50 -1.94 2.25 -1.86
CA LYS A 50 -3.07 2.30 -2.81
C LYS A 50 -4.41 2.66 -2.15
N ALA A 51 -4.59 2.32 -0.87
CA ALA A 51 -5.79 2.63 -0.10
C ALA A 51 -5.91 4.12 0.30
N LEU A 52 -4.84 4.92 0.12
CA LEU A 52 -4.92 6.36 0.31
C LEU A 52 -5.92 6.98 -0.67
N THR A 53 -6.82 7.80 -0.14
CA THR A 53 -7.81 8.57 -0.91
C THR A 53 -7.14 9.77 -1.56
N LYS A 54 -6.31 9.53 -2.58
CA LYS A 54 -5.78 10.57 -3.46
C LYS A 54 -6.65 10.67 -4.70
N ARG A 55 -7.04 11.89 -5.09
CA ARG A 55 -7.68 12.14 -6.39
C ARG A 55 -6.66 11.94 -7.52
N ALA A 56 -7.13 11.67 -8.73
CA ALA A 56 -6.30 11.41 -9.90
C ALA A 56 -5.27 12.53 -10.12
N PHE A 57 -5.67 13.80 -10.01
CA PHE A 57 -4.74 14.94 -10.16
C PHE A 57 -3.70 15.05 -9.04
N GLN A 58 -3.88 14.37 -7.91
CA GLN A 58 -2.89 14.37 -6.82
C GLN A 58 -1.79 13.33 -7.05
N GLN A 59 -1.95 12.42 -8.01
CA GLN A 59 -0.92 11.43 -8.34
C GLN A 59 0.23 11.99 -9.19
N VAL A 60 0.04 13.14 -9.82
CA VAL A 60 1.13 13.80 -10.53
C VAL A 60 2.04 14.58 -9.56
N PRO A 61 3.34 14.70 -9.86
CA PRO A 61 4.28 15.55 -9.12
C PRO A 61 3.75 16.97 -8.95
N LYS A 62 4.16 17.66 -7.88
CA LYS A 62 3.65 18.99 -7.52
C LYS A 62 3.77 19.97 -8.69
N ASP A 63 4.89 19.95 -9.39
CA ASP A 63 5.20 20.87 -10.50
C ASP A 63 4.35 20.59 -11.76
N MET A 64 3.79 19.39 -11.89
CA MET A 64 2.90 19.03 -13.00
C MET A 64 1.41 19.24 -12.69
N ARG A 65 1.04 19.60 -11.45
CA ARG A 65 -0.37 19.78 -11.06
C ARG A 65 -0.92 21.04 -11.71
N ARG A 66 -2.00 20.88 -12.48
CA ARG A 66 -2.74 21.99 -13.08
C ARG A 66 -3.85 22.45 -12.13
N ARG A 67 -4.05 23.77 -12.02
CA ARG A 67 -5.00 24.39 -11.08
C ARG A 67 -6.43 23.85 -11.22
N THR A 68 -6.88 23.62 -12.46
CA THR A 68 -8.26 23.20 -12.75
C THR A 68 -8.45 21.69 -12.87
N ALA A 69 -7.43 20.88 -12.53
CA ALA A 69 -7.49 19.43 -12.64
C ALA A 69 -8.44 18.76 -11.62
N SER A 70 -8.93 19.50 -10.62
CA SER A 70 -9.97 19.06 -9.69
C SER A 70 -11.37 19.01 -10.31
N HIS A 71 -11.63 19.84 -11.33
CA HIS A 71 -12.93 19.97 -11.99
C HIS A 71 -12.91 19.51 -13.45
N ASN A 72 -11.75 19.52 -14.11
CA ASN A 72 -11.62 19.14 -15.51
C ASN A 72 -10.69 17.94 -15.67
N ALA A 73 -11.28 16.77 -15.92
CA ALA A 73 -10.55 15.53 -16.14
C ALA A 73 -9.58 15.58 -17.35
N LYS A 74 -9.74 16.50 -18.31
CA LYS A 74 -8.81 16.67 -19.44
C LYS A 74 -7.47 17.30 -19.00
N ARG A 75 -7.39 17.88 -17.79
CA ARG A 75 -6.20 18.55 -17.25
C ARG A 75 -5.25 17.62 -16.47
N VAL A 76 -5.47 16.30 -16.52
CA VAL A 76 -4.54 15.28 -16.04
C VAL A 76 -3.97 14.44 -17.20
N PRO A 77 -2.81 13.78 -17.04
CA PRO A 77 -2.25 12.88 -18.05
C PRO A 77 -3.25 11.82 -18.53
N LYS A 78 -3.20 11.43 -19.81
CA LYS A 78 -4.13 10.48 -20.44
C LYS A 78 -4.38 9.21 -19.61
N ARG A 79 -3.31 8.63 -19.05
CA ARG A 79 -3.37 7.43 -18.16
C ARG A 79 -4.23 7.62 -16.89
N LEU A 80 -4.38 8.85 -16.41
CA LEU A 80 -5.16 9.20 -15.21
C LEU A 80 -6.56 9.72 -15.53
N GLN A 81 -6.86 10.05 -16.79
CA GLN A 81 -8.17 10.59 -17.19
C GLN A 81 -9.34 9.65 -16.92
N PRO A 82 -9.25 8.32 -17.14
CA PRO A 82 -10.37 7.41 -16.84
C PRO A 82 -10.77 7.47 -15.35
N ARG A 83 -9.78 7.61 -14.47
CA ARG A 83 -10.01 7.76 -13.03
C ARG A 83 -10.56 9.15 -12.70
N ALA A 84 -9.97 10.20 -13.27
CA ALA A 84 -10.43 11.58 -13.05
C ALA A 84 -11.89 11.78 -13.49
N LYS A 85 -12.33 11.17 -14.60
CA LYS A 85 -13.72 11.21 -15.07
C LYS A 85 -14.72 10.56 -14.12
N ARG A 86 -14.29 9.62 -13.27
CA ARG A 86 -15.14 9.00 -12.23
C ARG A 86 -15.16 9.81 -10.93
N GLU A 87 -14.21 10.72 -10.77
CA GLU A 87 -14.00 11.52 -9.54
C GLU A 87 -14.47 12.98 -9.67
N VAL A 88 -14.63 13.48 -10.90
CA VAL A 88 -15.25 14.78 -11.24
C VAL A 88 -16.75 14.58 -11.30
#